data_AF-A0A212CKU8-F1
#
_entry.id   AF-A0A212CKU8-F1
#
_cell.length_a   1.000
_cell.length_b   1.000
_cell.length_c   1.000
_cell.angle_alpha   90.00
_cell.angle_beta   90.00
_cell.angle_gamma   90.00
#
_symmetry.space_group_name_H-M   'P 1'
#
loop_
_entity.id
_entity.type
_entity.pdbx_description
1 polymer ?
#
loop_
_entity_poly.entity_id
_entity_poly.type
_entity_poly.pdbx_seq_one_letter_code
_entity_poly.pdbx_strand_id
1 'polypeptide(L)'
;MMDLLVELCLQNHLNPSNHALEIRSSETQQPLNFKPNTLVGTLNVHTVFLKEKVPEAKVKPVPPKVPEKTVRLVVNYLRTQKAVVRVSPDVPLQSLLPVICAKCEVSPEHVVLLRDSVAGEELELSKSLSELGIQELYAWDNKRGLAGHRVEL
;
A
#
# COMPACT_ATOMS: atom_id res chain seq x y z
N MET A 1 15.30 -34.34 -9.68
CA MET A 1 15.29 -33.70 -8.33
C MET A 1 14.41 -34.43 -7.32
N MET A 2 13.20 -34.87 -7.69
CA MET A 2 12.33 -35.66 -6.79
C MET A 2 12.97 -36.99 -6.33
N ASP A 3 13.59 -37.72 -7.27
CA ASP A 3 14.24 -39.02 -7.02
C ASP A 3 15.35 -38.91 -5.95
N LEU A 4 16.22 -37.90 -6.10
CA LEU A 4 17.26 -37.56 -5.12
C LEU A 4 16.70 -37.22 -3.73
N LEU A 5 15.54 -36.54 -3.66
CA LEU A 5 14.89 -36.22 -2.39
C LEU A 5 14.43 -37.50 -1.70
N VAL A 6 13.81 -38.41 -2.44
CA VAL A 6 13.31 -39.68 -1.92
C VAL A 6 14.47 -40.55 -1.43
N GLU A 7 15.54 -40.69 -2.20
CA GLU A 7 16.74 -41.44 -1.83
C GLU A 7 17.37 -40.91 -0.53
N LEU A 8 17.58 -39.59 -0.44
CA LEU A 8 18.15 -38.97 0.77
C LEU A 8 17.23 -39.08 1.99
N CYS A 9 15.91 -39.00 1.78
CA CYS A 9 14.93 -39.20 2.84
C CYS A 9 14.96 -40.65 3.36
N LEU A 10 15.03 -41.62 2.46
CA LEU A 10 15.13 -43.04 2.81
C LEU A 10 16.40 -43.32 3.63
N GLN A 11 17.55 -42.77 3.23
CA GLN A 11 18.82 -42.96 3.95
C GLN A 11 18.86 -42.35 5.35
N ASN A 12 18.12 -41.25 5.57
CA ASN A 12 18.09 -40.55 6.84
C ASN A 12 16.85 -40.90 7.69
N HIS A 13 16.04 -41.87 7.26
CA HIS A 13 14.74 -42.20 7.88
C HIS A 13 13.77 -41.01 7.98
N LEU A 14 13.87 -40.08 7.02
CA LEU A 14 13.07 -38.87 6.94
C LEU A 14 11.89 -39.06 5.99
N ASN A 15 10.79 -38.34 6.23
CA ASN A 15 9.60 -38.44 5.39
C ASN A 15 9.67 -37.42 4.23
N PRO A 16 9.65 -37.85 2.95
CA PRO A 16 9.74 -36.95 1.80
C PRO A 16 8.57 -35.94 1.70
N SER A 17 7.44 -36.21 2.36
CA SER A 17 6.32 -35.25 2.45
C SER A 17 6.62 -34.08 3.38
N ASN A 18 7.42 -34.32 4.43
CA ASN A 18 7.82 -33.33 5.43
C ASN A 18 9.22 -32.76 5.16
N HIS A 19 9.86 -33.08 4.04
CA HIS A 19 11.21 -32.63 3.74
C HIS A 19 11.27 -32.00 2.35
N ALA A 20 12.14 -31.01 2.19
CA ALA A 20 12.43 -30.36 0.92
C ALA A 20 13.94 -30.35 0.67
N LEU A 21 14.31 -30.50 -0.60
CA LEU A 21 15.67 -30.26 -1.02
C LEU A 21 15.86 -28.76 -1.28
N GLU A 22 16.93 -28.19 -0.73
CA GLU A 22 17.44 -26.87 -1.06
C GLU A 22 18.79 -27.04 -1.76
N ILE A 23 18.89 -26.51 -2.98
CA ILE A 23 20.14 -26.51 -3.75
C ILE A 23 20.81 -25.15 -3.59
N ARG A 24 22.11 -25.12 -3.32
CA ARG A 24 22.91 -23.88 -3.38
C ARG A 24 23.92 -23.92 -4.52
N SER A 25 24.01 -22.80 -5.24
CA SER A 25 25.04 -22.59 -6.27
C SER A 25 26.43 -22.49 -5.63
N SER A 26 27.48 -23.02 -6.28
CA SER A 26 28.88 -22.81 -5.87
C SER A 26 29.26 -21.34 -5.83
N GLU A 27 28.77 -20.55 -6.80
CA GLU A 27 29.23 -19.19 -7.03
C GLU A 27 28.65 -18.19 -6.02
N THR A 28 27.35 -18.29 -5.75
CA THR A 28 26.64 -17.29 -4.95
C THR A 28 26.18 -17.80 -3.59
N GLN A 29 26.31 -19.11 -3.32
CA GLN A 29 25.77 -19.77 -2.12
C GLN A 29 24.27 -19.49 -1.88
N GLN A 30 23.55 -18.99 -2.89
CA GLN A 30 22.12 -18.69 -2.78
C GLN A 30 21.27 -19.92 -3.10
N PRO A 31 20.08 -20.03 -2.49
CA PRO A 31 19.14 -21.10 -2.80
C PRO A 31 18.63 -20.95 -4.23
N LEU A 32 18.92 -21.96 -5.06
CA LEU A 32 18.41 -22.04 -6.43
C LEU A 32 17.00 -22.61 -6.41
N ASN A 33 16.09 -21.90 -7.07
CA ASN A 33 14.72 -22.37 -7.25
C ASN A 33 14.70 -23.38 -8.41
N PHE A 34 14.29 -24.61 -8.13
CA PHE A 34 14.26 -25.69 -9.12
C PHE A 34 12.87 -26.32 -9.21
N LYS A 35 12.52 -26.83 -10.39
CA LYS A 35 11.29 -27.62 -10.56
C LYS A 35 11.56 -29.07 -10.12
N PRO A 36 10.56 -29.79 -9.61
CA PRO A 36 10.73 -31.20 -9.22
C PRO A 36 11.22 -32.10 -10.39
N ASN A 37 10.87 -31.72 -11.62
CA ASN A 37 11.28 -32.38 -12.87
C ASN A 37 12.65 -31.93 -13.39
N THR A 38 13.36 -31.05 -12.68
CA THR A 38 14.70 -30.62 -13.10
C THR A 38 15.68 -31.79 -12.96
N LEU A 39 16.52 -31.99 -13.97
CA LEU A 39 17.62 -32.95 -13.93
C LEU A 39 18.75 -32.38 -13.07
N VAL A 40 19.34 -33.23 -12.21
CA VAL A 40 20.41 -32.83 -11.28
C VAL A 40 21.63 -32.26 -12.03
N GLY A 41 21.96 -32.83 -13.19
CA GLY A 41 23.11 -32.40 -14.00
C GLY A 41 22.93 -31.08 -14.77
N THR A 42 21.75 -30.46 -14.73
CA THR A 42 21.50 -29.16 -15.38
C THR A 42 21.71 -27.99 -14.41
N LEU A 43 21.73 -28.26 -13.11
CA LEU A 43 22.00 -27.25 -12.09
C LEU A 43 23.50 -27.31 -11.77
N ASN A 44 24.18 -26.16 -11.74
CA ASN A 44 25.59 -26.07 -11.34
C ASN A 44 25.70 -26.18 -9.80
N VAL A 45 25.31 -27.33 -9.27
CA VAL A 45 25.12 -27.58 -7.84
C VAL A 45 26.45 -27.96 -7.21
N HIS A 46 26.78 -27.31 -6.09
CA HIS A 46 27.91 -27.72 -5.26
C HIS A 46 27.46 -28.39 -3.96
N THR A 47 26.32 -27.96 -3.41
CA THR A 47 25.85 -28.45 -2.12
C THR A 47 24.33 -28.58 -2.11
N VAL A 48 23.87 -29.72 -1.61
CA VAL A 48 22.45 -30.04 -1.44
C VAL A 48 22.16 -30.12 0.05
N PHE A 49 21.18 -29.34 0.50
CA PHE A 49 20.70 -29.37 1.88
C PHE A 49 19.34 -30.06 1.92
N LEU A 50 19.24 -31.12 2.71
CA LEU A 50 17.96 -31.72 3.06
C LEU A 50 17.42 -30.96 4.27
N LYS A 51 16.44 -30.08 4.04
CA LYS A 51 15.77 -29.35 5.12
C LYS A 51 14.45 -30.04 5.41
N GLU A 52 14.17 -30.27 6.69
CA GLU A 52 12.80 -30.52 7.11
C GLU A 52 11.97 -29.32 6.65
N LYS A 53 10.91 -29.57 5.88
CA LYS A 53 9.77 -28.66 5.83
C LYS A 53 9.19 -28.70 7.23
N VAL A 54 9.81 -27.93 8.13
CA VAL A 54 9.07 -27.41 9.26
C VAL A 54 7.83 -26.81 8.61
N PRO A 55 6.61 -27.30 8.89
CA PRO A 55 5.45 -26.49 8.62
C PRO A 55 5.75 -25.23 9.41
N GLU A 56 6.22 -24.18 8.74
CA GLU A 56 6.51 -22.91 9.38
C GLU A 56 5.26 -22.63 10.18
N ALA A 57 5.39 -22.81 11.49
CA ALA A 57 4.31 -22.71 12.44
C ALA A 57 4.01 -21.24 12.47
N LYS A 58 3.21 -20.82 11.49
CA LYS A 58 2.84 -19.46 11.21
C LYS A 58 4.11 -18.62 11.09
N VAL A 59 4.54 -18.38 9.84
CA VAL A 59 4.80 -16.97 9.48
C VAL A 59 3.69 -16.22 10.18
N LYS A 60 4.02 -15.45 11.25
CA LYS A 60 3.07 -14.59 11.93
C LYS A 60 2.18 -14.08 10.81
N PRO A 61 0.86 -14.33 10.81
CA PRO A 61 0.04 -13.77 9.75
C PRO A 61 0.49 -12.32 9.69
N VAL A 62 1.10 -11.91 8.57
CA VAL A 62 1.37 -10.50 8.31
C VAL A 62 0.05 -9.88 8.69
N PRO A 63 -0.01 -9.10 9.79
CA PRO A 63 -1.28 -8.74 10.40
C PRO A 63 -2.13 -8.27 9.24
N PRO A 64 -3.27 -8.95 8.96
CA PRO A 64 -3.96 -8.83 7.68
C PRO A 64 -4.02 -7.36 7.44
N LYS A 65 -3.26 -6.84 6.44
CA LYS A 65 -2.98 -5.41 6.27
C LYS A 65 -4.29 -4.75 6.56
N VAL A 66 -4.44 -4.22 7.78
CA VAL A 66 -5.74 -3.77 8.25
C VAL A 66 -6.10 -2.78 7.19
N PRO A 67 -7.22 -2.95 6.44
CA PRO A 67 -7.49 -2.05 5.35
C PRO A 67 -7.49 -0.68 6.02
N GLU A 68 -6.45 0.11 5.75
CA GLU A 68 -6.33 1.45 6.27
C GLU A 68 -7.67 2.05 5.93
N LYS A 69 -8.47 2.37 6.96
CA LYS A 69 -9.84 2.82 6.81
C LYS A 69 -9.75 4.12 6.03
N THR A 70 -9.69 4.02 4.71
CA THR A 70 -9.43 5.12 3.82
C THR A 70 -10.79 5.50 3.29
N VAL A 71 -11.27 6.65 3.74
CA VAL A 71 -12.52 7.20 3.24
C VAL A 71 -12.24 7.87 1.90
N ARG A 72 -13.23 7.82 1.01
CA ARG A 72 -13.22 8.64 -0.19
C ARG A 72 -13.65 10.03 0.22
N LEU A 73 -12.69 10.95 0.29
CA LEU A 73 -12.97 12.37 0.47
C LEU A 73 -13.16 13.00 -0.91
N VAL A 74 -14.31 13.64 -1.10
CA VAL A 74 -14.58 14.49 -2.27
C VAL A 74 -14.17 15.91 -1.93
N VAL A 75 -13.31 16.50 -2.74
CA VAL A 75 -12.88 17.89 -2.62
C VAL A 75 -13.43 18.65 -3.80
N ASN A 76 -14.37 19.55 -3.55
CA ASN A 76 -14.81 20.52 -4.53
C ASN A 76 -13.80 21.66 -4.60
N TYR A 77 -13.46 22.16 -5.79
CA TYR A 77 -12.58 23.30 -5.98
C TYR A 77 -12.94 24.01 -7.28
N LEU A 78 -12.50 25.26 -7.44
CA LEU A 78 -12.79 26.07 -8.65
C LEU A 78 -14.28 26.14 -9.01
N ARG A 79 -15.18 26.14 -8.01
CA ARG A 79 -16.65 26.21 -8.10
C ARG A 79 -17.34 25.01 -8.79
N THR A 80 -16.74 24.44 -9.84
CA THR A 80 -17.32 23.37 -10.67
C THR A 80 -16.48 22.09 -10.74
N GLN A 81 -15.25 22.10 -10.23
CA GLN A 81 -14.38 20.93 -10.25
C GLN A 81 -14.48 20.11 -8.96
N LYS A 82 -14.32 18.79 -9.09
CA LYS A 82 -14.29 17.85 -7.97
C LYS A 82 -13.10 16.90 -8.12
N ALA A 83 -12.34 16.75 -7.05
CA ALA A 83 -11.26 15.77 -6.94
C ALA A 83 -11.63 14.73 -5.87
N VAL A 84 -11.32 13.46 -6.14
CA VAL A 84 -11.51 12.39 -5.15
C VAL A 84 -10.14 11.97 -4.62
N VAL A 85 -9.97 12.09 -3.32
CA VAL A 85 -8.77 11.69 -2.59
C VAL A 85 -9.09 10.60 -1.60
N ARG A 86 -8.18 9.62 -1.50
CA ARG A 86 -8.26 8.57 -0.49
C ARG A 86 -7.41 9.00 0.69
N VAL A 87 -8.06 9.20 1.82
CA VAL A 87 -7.44 9.74 3.04
C VAL A 87 -7.98 9.00 4.25
N SER A 88 -7.24 9.02 5.34
CA SER A 88 -7.71 8.51 6.63
C SER A 88 -8.73 9.48 7.23
N PRO A 89 -9.88 9.03 7.77
CA PRO A 89 -10.89 9.92 8.32
C PRO A 89 -10.57 10.37 9.75
N ASP A 90 -9.65 9.66 10.43
CA ASP A 90 -9.25 9.92 11.82
C ASP A 90 -8.03 10.86 11.95
N VAL A 91 -7.54 11.40 10.84
CA VAL A 91 -6.43 12.38 10.85
C VAL A 91 -6.98 13.79 10.66
N PRO A 92 -6.34 14.81 11.25
CA PRO A 92 -6.80 16.19 11.16
C PRO A 92 -6.70 16.72 9.72
N LEU A 93 -7.61 17.62 9.38
CA LEU A 93 -7.65 18.29 8.07
C LEU A 93 -6.33 18.99 7.72
N GLN A 94 -5.58 19.51 8.70
CA GLN A 94 -4.26 20.11 8.44
C GLN A 94 -3.26 19.11 7.83
N SER A 95 -3.37 17.84 8.19
CA SER A 95 -2.49 16.79 7.66
C SER A 95 -2.91 16.39 6.24
N LEU A 96 -4.19 16.54 5.94
CA LEU A 96 -4.75 16.30 4.60
C LEU A 96 -4.55 17.48 3.65
N LEU A 97 -4.40 18.71 4.15
CA LEU A 97 -4.15 19.92 3.38
C LEU A 97 -3.09 19.74 2.27
N PRO A 98 -1.85 19.30 2.55
CA PRO A 98 -0.84 19.13 1.51
C PRO A 98 -1.22 18.08 0.46
N VAL A 99 -1.93 17.01 0.86
CA VAL A 99 -2.42 15.97 -0.06
C VAL A 99 -3.51 16.53 -0.97
N ILE A 100 -4.45 17.29 -0.40
CA ILE A 100 -5.52 17.96 -1.12
C ILE A 100 -4.93 19.00 -2.08
N CYS A 101 -3.98 19.81 -1.62
CA CYS A 101 -3.31 20.83 -2.41
C CYS A 101 -2.56 20.24 -3.60
N ALA A 102 -1.81 19.16 -3.37
CA ALA A 102 -1.12 18.44 -4.43
C ALA A 102 -2.10 17.85 -5.46
N LYS A 103 -3.29 17.40 -5.03
CA LYS A 103 -4.29 16.83 -5.94
C LYS A 103 -5.09 17.88 -6.72
N CYS A 104 -5.42 19.00 -6.08
CA CYS A 104 -6.24 20.06 -6.68
C CYS A 104 -5.40 21.17 -7.34
N GLU A 105 -4.07 21.04 -7.33
CA GLU A 105 -3.12 22.03 -7.86
C GLU A 105 -3.35 23.44 -7.27
N VAL A 106 -3.67 23.51 -5.97
CA VAL A 106 -3.90 24.76 -5.22
C VAL A 106 -2.80 24.99 -4.19
N SER A 107 -2.59 26.25 -3.80
CA SER A 107 -1.53 26.60 -2.85
C SER A 107 -2.02 26.46 -1.39
N PRO A 108 -1.31 25.70 -0.52
CA PRO A 108 -1.72 25.48 0.87
C PRO A 108 -1.74 26.77 1.71
N GLU A 109 -0.96 27.76 1.30
CA GLU A 109 -0.84 29.10 1.89
C GLU A 109 -2.07 30.00 1.66
N HIS A 110 -2.88 29.72 0.64
CA HIS A 110 -4.04 30.54 0.26
C HIS A 110 -5.34 29.75 0.12
N VAL A 111 -5.35 28.49 0.57
CA VAL A 111 -6.55 27.64 0.50
C VAL A 111 -7.30 27.65 1.82
N VAL A 112 -8.61 27.84 1.74
CA VAL A 112 -9.55 27.74 2.86
C VAL A 112 -10.44 26.55 2.62
N LEU A 113 -10.50 25.62 3.58
CA LEU A 113 -11.40 24.47 3.50
C LEU A 113 -12.76 24.87 4.08
N LEU A 114 -13.81 24.76 3.28
CA LEU A 114 -15.18 25.03 3.66
C LEU A 114 -15.97 23.72 3.71
N ARG A 115 -16.98 23.66 4.56
CA ARG A 115 -17.84 22.48 4.71
C ARG A 115 -18.62 22.19 3.44
N ASP A 116 -19.15 23.24 2.84
CA ASP A 116 -19.92 23.20 1.61
C ASP A 116 -19.81 24.56 0.92
N SER A 117 -20.01 24.61 -0.41
CA SER A 117 -20.02 25.87 -1.15
C SER A 117 -21.24 26.74 -0.85
N VAL A 118 -22.33 26.12 -0.36
CA VAL A 118 -23.58 26.79 0.01
C VAL A 118 -23.52 27.33 1.44
N ALA A 119 -23.01 26.52 2.38
CA ALA A 119 -22.92 26.90 3.78
C ALA A 119 -21.80 27.91 4.03
N GLY A 120 -20.70 27.84 3.28
CA GLY A 120 -19.55 28.74 3.43
C GLY A 120 -18.87 28.64 4.80
N GLU A 121 -19.20 27.63 5.61
CA GLU A 121 -18.61 27.44 6.93
C GLU A 121 -17.15 26.97 6.79
N GLU A 122 -16.22 27.73 7.37
CA GLU A 122 -14.81 27.34 7.44
C GLU A 122 -14.64 26.11 8.33
N LEU A 123 -13.97 25.09 7.80
CA LEU A 123 -13.66 23.88 8.55
C LEU A 123 -12.44 24.10 9.43
N GLU A 124 -12.56 23.72 10.69
CA GLU A 124 -11.44 23.75 11.63
C GLU A 124 -10.38 22.72 11.23
N LEU A 125 -9.18 23.19 10.87
CA LEU A 125 -8.07 22.34 10.42
C LEU A 125 -7.58 21.34 11.47
N SER A 126 -7.86 21.59 12.75
CA SER A 126 -7.53 20.71 13.87
C SER A 126 -8.45 19.48 13.97
N LYS A 127 -9.64 19.52 13.34
CA LYS A 127 -10.62 18.43 13.37
C LYS A 127 -10.42 17.46 12.22
N SER A 128 -10.88 16.24 12.43
CA SER A 128 -10.83 15.14 11.48
C SER A 128 -12.13 15.01 10.68
N LEU A 129 -12.10 14.34 9.54
CA LEU A 129 -13.31 14.04 8.76
C LEU A 129 -14.32 13.22 9.57
N SER A 130 -13.83 12.28 10.40
CA SER A 130 -14.62 11.50 11.35
C SER A 130 -15.37 12.39 12.35
N GLU A 131 -14.70 13.39 12.90
CA GLU A 131 -15.27 14.30 13.92
C GLU A 131 -16.28 15.26 13.33
N LEU A 132 -16.02 15.74 12.12
CA LEU A 132 -16.93 16.63 11.38
C LEU A 132 -18.09 15.86 10.75
N GLY A 133 -17.98 14.53 10.63
CA GLY A 133 -18.98 13.67 9.99
C GLY A 133 -19.16 13.96 8.50
N ILE A 134 -18.13 14.49 7.84
CA ILE A 134 -18.19 14.89 6.42
C ILE A 134 -17.32 13.97 5.55
N GLN A 135 -17.79 13.72 4.33
CA GLN A 135 -17.05 13.01 3.28
C GLN A 135 -16.82 13.86 2.05
N GLU A 136 -17.35 15.09 2.06
CA GLU A 136 -17.16 16.10 1.04
C GLU A 136 -16.79 17.43 1.73
N LEU A 137 -15.89 18.18 1.11
CA LEU A 137 -15.54 19.54 1.51
C LEU A 137 -15.26 20.39 0.27
N TYR A 138 -15.13 21.70 0.45
CA TYR A 138 -14.81 22.64 -0.60
C TYR A 138 -13.48 23.35 -0.32
N ALA A 139 -12.50 23.22 -1.22
CA ALA A 139 -11.24 23.94 -1.18
C ALA A 139 -11.36 25.27 -1.94
N TRP A 140 -11.42 26.37 -1.19
CA TRP A 140 -11.49 27.73 -1.70
C TRP A 140 -10.09 28.34 -1.82
N ASP A 141 -9.64 28.62 -3.04
CA ASP A 141 -8.36 29.31 -3.27
C ASP A 141 -8.56 30.83 -3.25
N ASN A 142 -8.10 31.48 -2.18
CA ASN A 142 -8.23 32.92 -1.98
C ASN A 142 -7.37 33.74 -2.98
N LYS A 143 -6.30 33.15 -3.52
CA LYS A 143 -5.41 33.82 -4.48
C LYS A 143 -6.05 33.91 -5.87
N ARG A 144 -6.77 32.87 -6.29
CA ARG A 144 -7.51 32.80 -7.56
C ARG A 144 -8.86 33.50 -7.49
N GLY A 145 -9.45 33.66 -6.30
CA GLY A 145 -10.63 34.50 -6.10
C GLY A 145 -10.44 35.96 -6.54
N LEU A 146 -9.21 36.48 -6.43
CA LEU A 146 -8.83 37.81 -6.90
C LEU A 146 -8.61 37.88 -8.43
N ALA A 147 -8.40 36.74 -9.10
CA ALA A 147 -8.23 36.65 -10.56
C ALA A 147 -9.54 36.37 -11.32
N GLY A 148 -10.66 36.20 -10.60
CA GLY A 148 -11.95 35.75 -11.14
C GLY A 148 -13.01 36.84 -11.35
N HIS A 149 -12.64 38.13 -11.37
CA HIS A 149 -13.58 39.20 -11.70
C HIS A 149 -13.36 39.69 -13.15
N ARG A 150 -13.72 38.85 -14.13
CA ARG A 150 -14.20 39.35 -15.42
C ARG A 150 -15.72 39.28 -15.40
N VAL A 151 -16.30 40.38 -14.94
CA VAL A 151 -17.64 40.80 -15.32
C VAL A 151 -17.70 40.84 -16.85
N GLU A 152 -18.52 40.00 -17.46
CA GLU A 152 -19.04 40.29 -18.79
C GLU A 152 -20.39 40.98 -18.58
N LEU A 153 -20.41 42.29 -18.86
CA LEU A 153 -21.60 43.08 -19.13
C LEU A 153 -21.88 43.03 -20.63
#